data_AF-A0A0F7ZK27-F1
#
_entry.id   AF-A0A0F7ZK27-F1
#
_cell.length_a   1.000
_cell.length_b   1.000
_cell.length_c   1.000
_cell.angle_alpha   90.00
_cell.angle_beta   90.00
_cell.angle_gamma   90.00
#
_symmetry.space_group_name_H-M   'P 1'
#
loop_
_entity.id
_entity.type
_entity.pdbx_description
1 polymer ?
#
loop_
_entity_poly.entity_id
_entity_poly.type
_entity_poly.pdbx_seq_one_letter_code
_entity_poly.pdbx_strand_id
1 'polypeptide(L)'
;MVPTHPILQYMSFDRFFLLQRHIRISDSNSISCGLPAPFAQVNEWAEHIQQSSLALCQLGTCLAVDECMVGYTGRSKQTVTVKNKPTPTGFKVWVVAQAGYFVRWLWHQPSNALGPAAGKKRKRATGTAEGGISLNPTQSVVVALVKQLPEQTYHVFFDNLFSSPNLFTALRQLGIGATGTARVNCGFYQPFVEAKKADTKGECWPWGMLKTAPTPDGQSIPARNSKSEFGVGRQQRIPEHDPYSKSSVPSPSYVFPCRRSLQTTMIKWAALILETN
;
A
#
# COMPACT_ATOMS: atom_id res chain seq x y z
N MET A 1 -25.95 -12.69 3.86
CA MET A 1 -26.30 -13.02 5.26
C MET A 1 -25.22 -12.42 6.16
N VAL A 2 -25.57 -11.52 7.08
CA VAL A 2 -24.64 -11.12 8.15
C VAL A 2 -24.57 -12.34 9.09
N PRO A 3 -23.37 -12.83 9.47
CA PRO A 3 -23.29 -13.95 10.39
C PRO A 3 -23.91 -13.54 11.75
N THR A 4 -25.01 -14.17 12.10
CA THR A 4 -25.60 -14.09 13.44
C THR A 4 -24.75 -14.94 14.37
N HIS A 5 -23.84 -14.31 15.10
CA HIS A 5 -23.12 -14.94 16.20
C HIS A 5 -23.86 -14.64 17.50
N PRO A 6 -24.72 -15.54 18.01
CA PRO A 6 -25.42 -15.32 19.27
C PRO A 6 -24.44 -15.50 20.43
N ILE A 7 -23.56 -14.52 20.66
CA ILE A 7 -22.57 -14.50 21.76
C ILE A 7 -23.23 -14.79 23.11
N LEU A 8 -24.49 -14.39 23.27
CA LEU A 8 -25.30 -14.63 24.46
C LEU A 8 -25.53 -16.13 24.77
N GLN A 9 -25.35 -17.03 23.79
CA GLN A 9 -25.37 -18.48 24.02
C GLN A 9 -24.09 -18.99 24.70
N TYR A 10 -22.98 -18.25 24.60
CA TYR A 10 -21.67 -18.68 25.08
C TYR A 10 -21.21 -17.92 26.33
N MET A 11 -21.66 -16.68 26.51
CA MET A 11 -21.33 -15.89 27.70
C MET A 11 -22.42 -14.88 28.03
N SER A 12 -22.55 -14.55 29.32
CA SER A 12 -23.41 -13.46 29.77
C SER A 12 -22.90 -12.11 29.26
N PHE A 13 -23.82 -11.14 29.18
CA PHE A 13 -23.50 -9.75 28.84
C PHE A 13 -22.42 -9.19 29.78
N ASP A 14 -22.55 -9.38 31.09
CA ASP A 14 -21.59 -8.89 32.07
C ASP A 14 -20.20 -9.52 31.88
N ARG A 15 -20.16 -10.82 31.57
CA ARG A 15 -18.90 -11.51 31.30
C ARG A 15 -18.21 -10.93 30.06
N PHE A 16 -18.96 -10.62 29.00
CA PHE A 16 -18.43 -10.01 27.79
C PHE A 16 -17.77 -8.65 28.10
N PHE A 17 -18.45 -7.74 28.81
CA PHE A 17 -17.89 -6.43 29.16
C PHE A 17 -16.68 -6.52 30.10
N LEU A 18 -16.72 -7.46 31.05
CA LEU A 18 -15.56 -7.72 31.91
C LEU A 18 -14.35 -8.16 31.09
N LEU A 19 -14.54 -9.09 30.15
CA LEU A 19 -13.45 -9.52 29.25
C LEU A 19 -12.97 -8.36 28.38
N GLN A 20 -13.87 -7.63 27.71
CA GLN A 20 -13.52 -6.51 26.83
C GLN A 20 -12.68 -5.44 27.55
N ARG A 21 -12.99 -5.12 28.82
CA ARG A 21 -12.25 -4.14 29.63
C ARG A 21 -10.87 -4.63 30.07
N HIS A 22 -10.73 -5.93 30.33
CA HIS A 22 -9.55 -6.51 30.96
C HIS A 22 -8.65 -7.31 30.02
N ILE A 23 -9.02 -7.49 28.75
CA ILE A 23 -8.12 -8.04 27.73
C ILE A 23 -6.86 -7.18 27.67
N ARG A 24 -5.72 -7.83 27.86
CA ARG A 24 -4.38 -7.27 27.70
C ARG A 24 -3.63 -8.23 26.78
N ILE A 25 -2.98 -7.65 25.78
CA ILE A 25 -2.26 -8.37 24.72
C ILE A 25 -0.75 -8.17 24.81
N SER A 26 -0.29 -7.48 25.86
CA SER A 26 1.11 -7.18 26.13
C SER A 26 1.36 -7.16 27.63
N ASP A 27 2.51 -7.66 28.05
CA ASP A 27 3.02 -7.41 29.40
C ASP A 27 3.74 -6.05 29.44
N SER A 28 3.27 -5.14 30.29
CA SER A 28 3.84 -3.79 30.49
C SER A 28 5.32 -3.80 30.84
N ASN A 29 5.83 -4.88 31.42
CA ASN A 29 7.24 -5.01 31.82
C ASN A 29 8.17 -5.45 30.68
N SER A 30 7.61 -5.89 29.55
CA SER A 30 8.36 -6.53 28.45
C SER A 30 8.52 -5.67 27.19
N ILE A 31 7.93 -4.48 27.16
CA ILE A 31 7.81 -3.69 25.92
C ILE A 31 9.10 -2.93 25.64
N SER A 32 9.97 -3.49 24.79
CA SER A 32 11.21 -2.84 24.32
C SER A 32 11.36 -2.85 22.80
N CYS A 33 10.35 -2.45 22.03
CA CYS A 33 10.40 -2.47 20.55
C CYS A 33 10.70 -1.11 19.89
N GLY A 34 11.06 -0.07 20.66
CA GLY A 34 11.40 1.25 20.11
C GLY A 34 10.25 1.99 19.43
N LEU A 35 9.03 1.46 19.54
CA LEU A 35 7.79 2.08 19.07
C LEU A 35 7.09 2.83 20.22
N PRO A 36 6.31 3.89 19.93
CA PRO A 36 5.47 4.52 20.94
C PRO A 36 4.22 3.68 21.25
N ALA A 37 3.62 3.88 22.41
CA ALA A 37 2.27 3.38 22.69
C ALA A 37 1.24 4.05 21.74
N PRO A 38 0.22 3.31 21.26
CA PRO A 38 -0.10 1.92 21.58
C PRO A 38 0.60 0.89 20.69
N PHE A 39 1.32 1.30 19.64
CA PHE A 39 1.94 0.38 18.68
C PHE A 39 2.86 -0.63 19.34
N ALA A 40 3.62 -0.19 20.35
CA ALA A 40 4.50 -1.06 21.09
C ALA A 40 3.78 -2.24 21.76
N GLN A 41 2.54 -2.04 22.22
CA GLN A 41 1.73 -3.05 22.91
C GLN A 41 1.13 -4.07 21.93
N VAL A 42 0.95 -3.70 20.67
CA VAL A 42 0.37 -4.58 19.64
C VAL A 42 1.43 -5.19 18.73
N ASN A 43 2.70 -4.76 18.83
CA ASN A 43 3.68 -5.02 17.80
C ASN A 43 4.03 -6.50 17.65
N GLU A 44 4.11 -7.25 18.75
CA GLU A 44 4.38 -8.69 18.71
C GLU A 44 3.32 -9.43 17.90
N TRP A 45 2.05 -9.18 18.20
CA TRP A 45 0.91 -9.73 17.47
C TRP A 45 0.88 -9.26 16.01
N ALA A 46 1.17 -7.98 15.78
CA ALA A 46 1.21 -7.43 14.43
C ALA A 46 2.32 -8.06 13.58
N GLU A 47 3.51 -8.30 14.15
CA GLU A 47 4.58 -9.01 13.46
C GLU A 47 4.18 -10.47 13.22
N HIS A 48 3.58 -11.15 14.21
CA HIS A 48 3.10 -12.52 14.04
C HIS A 48 2.08 -12.66 12.90
N ILE A 49 1.11 -11.74 12.79
CA ILE A 49 0.13 -11.75 11.70
C ILE A 49 0.81 -11.47 10.35
N GLN A 50 1.76 -10.52 10.29
CA GLN A 50 2.51 -10.24 9.07
C GLN A 50 3.35 -11.44 8.59
N GLN A 51 4.04 -12.11 9.52
CA GLN A 51 4.83 -13.31 9.22
C GLN A 51 3.92 -14.46 8.77
N SER A 52 2.77 -14.62 9.42
CA SER A 52 1.76 -15.60 9.00
C SER A 52 1.21 -15.28 7.61
N SER A 53 0.98 -14.01 7.30
CA SER A 53 0.55 -13.57 5.97
C SER A 53 1.58 -13.97 4.91
N LEU A 54 2.86 -13.73 5.15
CA LEU A 54 3.94 -14.15 4.24
C LEU A 54 4.10 -15.68 4.12
N ALA A 55 3.90 -16.42 5.21
CA ALA A 55 4.02 -17.87 5.20
C ALA A 55 2.85 -18.55 4.47
N LEU A 56 1.65 -17.96 4.54
CA LEU A 56 0.43 -18.55 3.98
C LEU A 56 0.09 -18.02 2.58
N CYS A 57 0.57 -16.83 2.20
CA CYS A 57 0.27 -16.21 0.93
C CYS A 57 1.44 -16.37 -0.05
N GLN A 58 1.20 -17.07 -1.16
CA GLN A 58 2.12 -17.03 -2.29
C GLN A 58 1.99 -15.68 -2.99
N LEU A 59 3.03 -14.86 -2.88
CA LEU A 59 3.06 -13.55 -3.53
C LEU A 59 3.23 -13.70 -5.05
N GLY A 60 2.47 -12.91 -5.77
CA GLY A 60 2.63 -12.65 -7.20
C GLY A 60 3.52 -11.42 -7.40
N THR A 61 3.65 -11.01 -8.65
CA THR A 61 4.55 -9.92 -9.01
C THR A 61 3.94 -8.53 -8.82
N CYS A 62 2.62 -8.39 -8.90
CA CYS A 62 1.93 -7.09 -8.83
C CYS A 62 1.48 -6.76 -7.40
N LEU A 63 2.03 -5.69 -6.82
CA LEU A 63 1.78 -5.27 -5.45
C LEU A 63 1.19 -3.87 -5.38
N ALA A 64 0.29 -3.60 -4.44
CA ALA A 64 -0.24 -2.27 -4.18
C ALA A 64 0.28 -1.74 -2.84
N VAL A 65 0.78 -0.50 -2.83
CA VAL A 65 1.19 0.22 -1.61
C VAL A 65 0.31 1.44 -1.42
N ASP A 66 -0.32 1.54 -0.26
CA ASP A 66 -1.21 2.64 0.09
C ASP A 66 -1.24 2.88 1.62
N GLU A 67 -1.92 3.95 2.05
CA GLU A 67 -2.31 4.12 3.43
C GLU A 67 -3.66 3.48 3.79
N CYS A 68 -3.72 2.90 4.97
CA CYS A 68 -4.93 2.44 5.63
C CYS A 68 -5.21 3.28 6.88
N MET A 69 -6.48 3.46 7.21
CA MET A 69 -6.95 4.12 8.44
C MET A 69 -7.66 3.10 9.33
N VAL A 70 -7.14 2.93 10.56
CA VAL A 70 -7.82 2.17 11.62
C VAL A 70 -8.55 3.16 12.51
N GLY A 71 -9.88 3.18 12.43
CA GLY A 71 -10.72 4.15 13.14
C GLY A 71 -10.52 4.12 14.65
N TYR A 72 -10.20 5.28 15.23
CA TYR A 72 -10.04 5.43 16.67
C TYR A 72 -10.19 6.90 17.07
N THR A 73 -11.08 7.18 18.03
CA THR A 73 -11.40 8.53 18.52
C THR A 73 -10.95 8.76 19.96
N GLY A 74 -10.36 7.77 20.61
CA GLY A 74 -9.83 7.91 21.97
C GLY A 74 -8.55 8.74 22.02
N ARG A 75 -8.10 9.05 23.24
CA ARG A 75 -6.88 9.84 23.46
C ARG A 75 -5.64 9.04 23.10
N SER A 76 -4.92 9.46 22.06
CA SER A 76 -3.60 8.94 21.71
C SER A 76 -2.79 10.01 20.98
N LYS A 77 -1.46 10.01 21.17
CA LYS A 77 -0.55 10.90 20.43
C LYS A 77 -0.28 10.41 19.01
N GLN A 78 -0.65 9.17 18.70
CA GLN A 78 -0.40 8.53 17.40
C GLN A 78 -1.60 8.61 16.45
N THR A 79 -2.73 9.18 16.88
CA THR A 79 -3.88 9.40 16.02
C THR A 79 -3.65 10.55 15.06
N VAL A 80 -4.10 10.39 13.82
CA VAL A 80 -4.11 11.43 12.81
C VAL A 80 -5.52 11.63 12.28
N THR A 81 -5.77 12.83 11.74
CA THR A 81 -7.02 13.17 11.06
C THR A 81 -6.72 13.42 9.59
N VAL A 82 -7.23 12.56 8.71
CA VAL A 82 -7.14 12.68 7.25
C VAL A 82 -8.51 13.07 6.72
N LYS A 83 -8.61 14.29 6.18
CA LYS A 83 -9.86 14.78 5.56
C LYS A 83 -10.25 13.91 4.36
N ASN A 84 -11.53 13.84 4.08
CA ASN A 84 -12.11 13.13 2.91
C ASN A 84 -11.98 11.59 2.91
N LYS A 85 -11.55 10.96 4.01
CA LYS A 85 -11.65 9.50 4.19
C LYS A 85 -12.98 9.17 4.91
N PRO A 86 -13.62 8.01 4.61
CA PRO A 86 -14.84 7.57 5.31
C PRO A 86 -14.67 7.49 6.83
N THR A 87 -13.46 7.11 7.27
CA THR A 87 -13.04 7.12 8.67
C THR A 87 -11.88 8.12 8.80
N PRO A 88 -12.16 9.39 9.10
CA PRO A 88 -11.15 10.44 9.00
C PRO A 88 -10.15 10.42 10.17
N THR A 89 -10.56 9.96 11.35
CA THR A 89 -9.74 10.00 12.57
C THR A 89 -9.37 8.61 13.04
N GLY A 90 -8.08 8.36 13.24
CA GLY A 90 -7.61 7.07 13.72
C GLY A 90 -6.10 6.88 13.59
N PHE A 91 -5.66 5.64 13.65
CA PHE A 91 -4.27 5.28 13.37
C PHE A 91 -4.06 5.14 11.88
N LYS A 92 -3.07 5.86 11.35
CA LYS A 92 -2.62 5.67 9.98
C LYS A 92 -1.61 4.51 9.93
N VAL A 93 -1.75 3.66 8.92
CA VAL A 93 -0.89 2.51 8.70
C VAL A 93 -0.49 2.49 7.23
N TRP A 94 0.78 2.24 6.94
CA TRP A 94 1.26 2.05 5.56
C TRP A 94 1.24 0.57 5.25
N VAL A 95 0.63 0.18 4.13
CA VAL A 95 0.36 -1.23 3.85
C VAL A 95 0.86 -1.58 2.45
N VAL A 96 1.47 -2.76 2.32
CA VAL A 96 1.62 -3.44 1.04
C VAL A 96 0.63 -4.60 0.97
N ALA A 97 -0.11 -4.66 -0.12
CA ALA A 97 -1.21 -5.58 -0.31
C ALA A 97 -1.16 -6.23 -1.69
N GLN A 98 -1.71 -7.44 -1.78
CA GLN A 98 -1.85 -8.18 -3.02
C GLN A 98 -3.22 -8.87 -3.05
N ALA A 99 -3.92 -8.78 -4.18
CA ALA A 99 -5.21 -9.44 -4.39
C ALA A 99 -6.25 -9.19 -3.26
N GLY A 100 -6.20 -8.02 -2.61
CA GLY A 100 -7.08 -7.65 -1.50
C GLY A 100 -6.59 -8.08 -0.10
N TYR A 101 -5.46 -8.78 0.00
CA TYR A 101 -4.86 -9.21 1.26
C TYR A 101 -3.73 -8.28 1.68
N PHE A 102 -3.67 -7.96 2.98
CA PHE A 102 -2.55 -7.22 3.56
C PHE A 102 -1.39 -8.16 3.84
N VAL A 103 -0.23 -7.84 3.29
CA VAL A 103 0.97 -8.69 3.36
C VAL A 103 1.89 -8.19 4.47
N ARG A 104 2.34 -6.94 4.35
CA ARG A 104 3.17 -6.25 5.36
C ARG A 104 2.64 -4.85 5.63
N TRP A 105 2.94 -4.31 6.80
CA TRP A 105 2.59 -2.94 7.13
C TRP A 105 3.54 -2.28 8.12
N LEU A 106 3.56 -0.94 8.10
CA LEU A 106 4.33 -0.10 8.99
C LEU A 106 3.42 0.92 9.69
N TRP A 107 3.58 1.07 11.00
CA TRP A 107 2.86 2.06 11.78
C TRP A 107 3.27 3.48 11.39
N HIS A 108 2.31 4.37 11.10
CA HIS A 108 2.62 5.79 10.94
C HIS A 108 2.88 6.43 12.30
N GLN A 109 3.97 7.19 12.42
CA GLN A 109 4.32 7.94 13.62
C GLN A 109 4.34 9.45 13.31
N PRO A 110 3.31 10.22 13.72
CA PRO A 110 3.17 11.63 13.33
C PRO A 110 4.33 12.51 13.79
N SER A 111 4.93 12.19 14.94
CA SER A 111 6.01 12.96 15.57
C SER A 111 7.41 12.50 15.19
N ASN A 112 7.57 11.50 14.33
CA ASN A 112 8.87 10.97 13.95
C ASN A 112 9.30 11.59 12.62
N ALA A 113 10.17 12.61 12.69
CA ALA A 113 10.67 13.34 11.52
C ALA A 113 11.41 12.46 10.50
N LEU A 114 11.90 11.29 10.92
CA LEU A 114 12.60 10.36 10.05
C LEU A 114 11.66 9.39 9.32
N GLY A 115 10.37 9.35 9.70
CA GLY A 115 9.39 8.41 9.17
C GLY A 115 9.58 6.99 9.71
N PRO A 116 8.61 6.08 9.46
CA PRO A 116 8.64 4.72 10.01
C PRO A 116 9.65 3.80 9.33
N ALA A 117 10.15 4.19 8.16
CA ALA A 117 11.15 3.45 7.39
C ALA A 117 12.60 3.81 7.77
N ALA A 118 12.83 4.79 8.63
CA ALA A 118 14.19 5.17 9.02
C ALA A 118 14.69 4.32 10.18
N GLY A 119 15.79 3.60 9.93
CA GLY A 119 16.63 3.05 10.99
C GLY A 119 17.13 4.16 11.94
N LYS A 120 17.44 3.77 13.18
CA LYS A 120 17.91 4.67 14.25
C LYS A 120 19.05 5.58 13.74
N LYS A 121 18.84 6.90 13.86
CA LYS A 121 19.77 8.02 13.63
C LYS A 121 20.45 8.02 12.25
N ARG A 122 20.04 8.96 11.38
CA ARG A 122 20.97 9.58 10.42
C ARG A 122 22.11 10.21 11.23
N LYS A 123 23.22 9.51 11.46
CA LYS A 123 24.50 10.21 11.67
C LYS A 123 24.70 11.02 10.40
N ARG A 124 24.86 12.35 10.52
CA ARG A 124 25.41 13.15 9.42
C ARG A 124 26.74 12.49 9.07
N ALA A 125 26.80 11.79 7.94
CA ALA A 125 28.04 11.25 7.43
C ALA A 125 28.85 12.45 6.91
N THR A 126 29.67 13.02 7.79
CA THR A 126 30.91 13.67 7.36
C THR A 126 31.83 12.57 6.84
N GLY A 127 32.03 12.53 5.53
CA GLY A 127 32.97 11.62 4.87
C GLY A 127 32.29 10.64 3.92
N THR A 128 32.47 10.91 2.62
CA THR A 128 32.52 9.93 1.51
C THR A 128 31.64 8.70 1.63
N ALA A 129 30.42 8.76 1.09
CA ALA A 129 29.65 7.59 0.73
C ALA A 129 28.93 7.86 -0.60
N GLU A 130 28.98 6.87 -1.48
CA GLU A 130 28.55 6.82 -2.87
C GLU A 130 27.17 7.44 -3.12
N GLY A 131 26.95 7.95 -4.34
CA GLY A 131 25.80 8.74 -4.77
C GLY A 131 24.43 8.05 -4.66
N GLY A 132 23.97 7.79 -3.43
CA GLY A 132 22.68 7.21 -3.12
C GLY A 132 21.55 8.24 -3.21
N ILE A 133 20.46 7.85 -3.87
CA ILE A 133 19.29 8.71 -4.04
C ILE A 133 18.65 9.00 -2.68
N SER A 134 18.57 10.28 -2.30
CA SER A 134 17.91 10.67 -1.06
C SER A 134 16.39 10.69 -1.24
N LEU A 135 15.70 9.74 -0.60
CA LEU A 135 14.24 9.70 -0.52
C LEU A 135 13.71 10.51 0.66
N ASN A 136 12.51 11.08 0.50
CA ASN A 136 11.79 11.66 1.63
C ASN A 136 11.23 10.56 2.55
N PRO A 137 10.87 10.88 3.81
CA PRO A 137 10.39 9.89 4.77
C PRO A 137 9.13 9.11 4.35
N THR A 138 8.30 9.68 3.49
CA THR A 138 7.07 9.03 2.99
C THR A 138 7.39 8.06 1.86
N GLN A 139 8.32 8.41 0.97
CA GLN A 139 8.77 7.58 -0.15
C GLN A 139 9.59 6.40 0.31
N SER A 140 10.43 6.59 1.34
CA SER A 140 11.21 5.49 1.91
C SER A 140 10.35 4.37 2.49
N VAL A 141 9.08 4.65 2.82
CA VAL A 141 8.10 3.63 3.23
C VAL A 141 7.89 2.58 2.16
N VAL A 142 7.77 2.99 0.89
CA VAL A 142 7.57 2.04 -0.23
C VAL A 142 8.75 1.07 -0.30
N VAL A 143 9.97 1.60 -0.29
CA VAL A 143 11.18 0.79 -0.33
C VAL A 143 11.29 -0.10 0.92
N ALA A 144 10.96 0.41 2.10
CA ALA A 144 11.03 -0.36 3.34
C ALA A 144 10.01 -1.51 3.38
N LEU A 145 8.79 -1.31 2.87
CA LEU A 145 7.78 -2.35 2.77
C LEU A 145 8.20 -3.43 1.77
N VAL A 146 8.70 -3.06 0.60
CA VAL A 146 9.10 -4.04 -0.43
C VAL A 146 10.33 -4.85 0.02
N LYS A 147 11.28 -4.23 0.74
CA LYS A 147 12.43 -4.93 1.31
C LYS A 147 12.08 -5.95 2.40
N GLN A 148 10.86 -5.93 2.93
CA GLN A 148 10.38 -6.93 3.90
C GLN A 148 9.71 -8.14 3.24
N LEU A 149 9.63 -8.16 1.91
CA LEU A 149 9.07 -9.24 1.13
C LEU A 149 10.17 -10.21 0.67
N PRO A 150 9.83 -11.46 0.33
CA PRO A 150 10.75 -12.40 -0.30
C PRO A 150 11.41 -11.80 -1.54
N GLU A 151 12.64 -12.20 -1.83
CA GLU A 151 13.37 -11.74 -3.02
C GLU A 151 12.66 -12.22 -4.29
N GLN A 152 12.10 -11.28 -5.06
CA GLN A 152 11.44 -11.52 -6.33
C GLN A 152 11.36 -10.22 -7.13
N THR A 153 11.22 -10.33 -8.44
CA THR A 153 10.90 -9.20 -9.31
C THR A 153 9.45 -8.78 -9.11
N TYR A 154 9.25 -7.63 -8.47
CA TYR A 154 7.93 -7.05 -8.24
C TYR A 154 7.66 -5.85 -9.15
N HIS A 155 6.38 -5.62 -9.42
CA HIS A 155 5.85 -4.38 -9.97
C HIS A 155 4.92 -3.74 -8.94
N VAL A 156 5.29 -2.57 -8.44
CA VAL A 156 4.61 -1.89 -7.34
C VAL A 156 3.76 -0.74 -7.85
N PHE A 157 2.50 -0.74 -7.43
CA PHE A 157 1.54 0.29 -7.71
C PHE A 157 1.33 1.16 -6.47
N PHE A 158 1.39 2.47 -6.62
CA PHE A 158 1.16 3.41 -5.51
C PHE A 158 0.49 4.70 -5.98
N ASP A 159 -0.08 5.43 -5.03
CA ASP A 159 -0.79 6.67 -5.32
C ASP A 159 0.17 7.87 -5.55
N ASN A 160 -0.44 9.05 -5.63
CA ASN A 160 0.30 10.28 -5.86
C ASN A 160 1.05 10.82 -4.64
N LEU A 161 0.78 10.29 -3.45
CA LEU A 161 1.49 10.67 -2.23
C LEU A 161 2.94 10.18 -2.26
N PHE A 162 3.17 9.01 -2.85
CA PHE A 162 4.50 8.41 -2.95
C PHE A 162 5.25 8.83 -4.22
N SER A 163 4.55 9.14 -5.29
CA SER A 163 5.15 9.33 -6.63
C SER A 163 6.19 10.48 -6.68
N SER A 164 7.44 10.13 -6.97
CA SER A 164 8.53 11.08 -7.31
C SER A 164 9.60 10.46 -8.20
N PRO A 165 10.31 11.25 -9.03
CA PRO A 165 11.42 10.77 -9.84
C PRO A 165 12.46 9.99 -9.03
N ASN A 166 12.85 10.52 -7.86
CA ASN A 166 13.81 9.87 -6.97
C ASN A 166 13.34 8.48 -6.51
N LEU A 167 12.06 8.31 -6.18
CA LEU A 167 11.53 7.00 -5.81
C LEU A 167 11.57 6.02 -6.99
N PHE A 168 11.18 6.47 -8.19
CA PHE A 168 11.24 5.63 -9.38
C PHE A 168 12.67 5.21 -9.72
N THR A 169 13.65 6.12 -9.64
CA THR A 169 15.07 5.77 -9.87
C THR A 169 15.57 4.81 -8.80
N ALA A 170 15.18 4.99 -7.52
CA ALA A 170 15.56 4.09 -6.44
C ALA A 170 14.97 2.67 -6.60
N LEU A 171 13.70 2.56 -7.00
CA LEU A 171 13.06 1.27 -7.28
C LEU A 171 13.69 0.59 -8.50
N ARG A 172 14.04 1.35 -9.54
CA ARG A 172 14.77 0.85 -10.71
C ARG A 172 16.14 0.28 -10.34
N GLN A 173 16.90 0.96 -9.49
CA GLN A 173 18.19 0.45 -8.98
C GLN A 173 18.04 -0.86 -8.18
N LEU A 174 16.87 -1.11 -7.60
CA LEU A 174 16.53 -2.33 -6.90
C LEU A 174 15.93 -3.42 -7.80
N GLY A 175 15.80 -3.18 -9.12
CA GLY A 175 15.17 -4.13 -10.05
C GLY A 175 13.66 -4.27 -9.85
N ILE A 176 13.01 -3.24 -9.30
CA ILE A 176 11.57 -3.23 -9.01
C ILE A 176 10.85 -2.30 -10.00
N GLY A 177 9.85 -2.84 -10.67
CA GLY A 177 8.93 -2.06 -11.50
C GLY A 177 8.00 -1.21 -10.67
N ALA A 178 7.62 -0.06 -11.21
CA ALA A 178 6.78 0.88 -10.48
C ALA A 178 5.80 1.60 -11.40
N THR A 179 4.57 1.74 -10.93
CA THR A 179 3.55 2.59 -11.55
C THR A 179 2.92 3.46 -10.49
N GLY A 180 2.88 4.77 -10.74
CA GLY A 180 2.28 5.72 -9.83
C GLY A 180 1.50 6.80 -10.55
N THR A 181 0.62 7.47 -9.82
CA THR A 181 -0.09 8.66 -10.32
C THR A 181 0.71 9.91 -9.95
N ALA A 182 1.05 10.76 -10.92
CA ALA A 182 1.87 11.94 -10.64
C ALA A 182 1.01 13.17 -10.29
N ARG A 183 1.42 14.00 -9.31
CA ARG A 183 0.91 15.38 -9.19
C ARG A 183 1.69 16.32 -10.11
N VAL A 184 1.10 17.47 -10.45
CA VAL A 184 1.78 18.51 -11.26
C VAL A 184 3.09 19.00 -10.63
N ASN A 185 3.22 18.93 -9.30
CA ASN A 185 4.39 19.42 -8.57
C ASN A 185 5.41 18.31 -8.23
N CYS A 186 5.30 17.12 -8.84
CA CYS A 186 6.16 15.98 -8.51
C CYS A 186 7.54 16.01 -9.19
N GLY A 187 7.88 17.05 -9.97
CA GLY A 187 9.19 17.17 -10.62
C GLY A 187 9.41 16.23 -11.80
N PHE A 188 8.33 15.71 -12.40
CA PHE A 188 8.40 14.92 -13.63
C PHE A 188 8.62 15.82 -14.86
N TYR A 189 8.86 15.17 -16.01
CA TYR A 189 9.13 15.82 -17.30
C TYR A 189 8.18 16.99 -17.59
N GLN A 190 8.75 18.19 -17.78
CA GLN A 190 7.99 19.45 -17.83
C GLN A 190 6.86 19.45 -18.87
N PRO A 191 7.05 18.96 -20.11
CA PRO A 191 5.95 18.87 -21.07
C PRO A 191 4.76 18.02 -20.61
N PHE A 192 4.97 16.98 -19.80
CA PHE A 192 3.87 16.20 -19.23
C PHE A 192 3.16 16.96 -18.10
N VAL A 193 3.91 17.74 -17.32
CA VAL A 193 3.35 18.62 -16.28
C VAL A 193 2.50 19.72 -16.92
N GLU A 194 2.98 20.35 -18.00
CA GLU A 194 2.26 21.38 -18.76
C GLU A 194 1.00 20.83 -19.40
N ALA A 195 1.10 19.67 -20.06
CA ALA A 195 -0.08 18.98 -20.63
C ALA A 195 -1.13 18.69 -19.55
N LYS A 196 -0.69 18.22 -18.36
CA LYS A 196 -1.60 17.98 -17.23
C LYS A 196 -2.23 19.26 -16.66
N LYS A 197 -1.51 20.39 -16.67
CA LYS A 197 -2.06 21.69 -16.24
C LYS A 197 -3.10 22.21 -17.24
N ALA A 198 -2.82 22.06 -18.53
CA ALA A 198 -3.75 22.43 -19.60
C ALA A 198 -5.02 21.56 -19.58
N ASP A 199 -4.91 20.32 -19.10
CA ASP A 199 -6.00 19.36 -19.08
C ASP A 199 -6.97 19.52 -17.91
N THR A 200 -7.78 20.57 -17.93
CA THR A 200 -8.76 20.82 -16.85
C THR A 200 -9.99 19.91 -16.93
N LYS A 201 -10.38 19.49 -18.13
CA LYS A 201 -11.55 18.63 -18.39
C LYS A 201 -11.23 17.15 -18.43
N GLY A 202 -9.96 16.82 -18.61
CA GLY A 202 -9.54 15.45 -18.70
C GLY A 202 -9.71 14.85 -20.09
N GLU A 203 -9.39 15.63 -21.11
CA GLU A 203 -9.55 15.29 -22.52
C GLU A 203 -8.22 15.38 -23.29
N CYS A 204 -7.12 15.77 -22.63
CA CYS A 204 -5.89 16.07 -23.37
C CYS A 204 -5.35 14.87 -24.15
N TRP A 205 -5.45 13.66 -23.61
CA TRP A 205 -5.03 12.42 -24.26
C TRP A 205 -6.18 11.40 -24.28
N PRO A 206 -6.40 10.70 -25.41
CA PRO A 206 -7.39 9.64 -25.49
C PRO A 206 -7.00 8.47 -24.57
N TRP A 207 -8.02 7.75 -24.10
CA TRP A 207 -7.83 6.55 -23.30
C TRP A 207 -6.97 5.51 -24.06
N GLY A 208 -6.01 4.89 -23.35
CA GLY A 208 -5.08 3.93 -23.94
C GLY A 208 -3.85 4.54 -24.62
N MET A 209 -3.71 5.87 -24.67
CA MET A 209 -2.52 6.52 -25.22
C MET A 209 -1.33 6.44 -24.25
N LEU A 210 -0.21 5.88 -24.72
CA LEU A 210 1.07 5.89 -24.01
C LEU A 210 1.97 6.99 -24.57
N LYS A 211 2.55 7.80 -23.68
CA LYS A 211 3.61 8.74 -24.00
C LYS A 211 4.82 8.47 -23.12
N THR A 212 6.00 8.44 -23.73
CA THR A 212 7.26 8.16 -23.05
C THR A 212 8.17 9.37 -23.16
N ALA A 213 8.87 9.70 -22.08
CA ALA A 213 9.93 10.68 -22.07
C ALA A 213 11.18 10.06 -21.42
N PRO A 214 12.39 10.36 -21.93
CA PRO A 214 13.61 9.87 -21.31
C PRO A 214 13.75 10.45 -19.90
N THR A 215 14.30 9.64 -19.00
CA THR A 215 14.68 10.14 -17.67
C THR A 215 15.89 11.07 -17.85
N PRO A 216 16.05 12.16 -17.06
CA PRO A 216 17.18 13.10 -17.22
C PRO A 216 18.57 12.43 -17.23
N ASP A 217 18.67 11.25 -16.63
CA ASP A 217 19.89 10.42 -16.60
C ASP A 217 20.26 9.77 -17.95
N GLY A 218 19.52 10.06 -19.04
CA GLY A 218 19.84 9.62 -20.40
C GLY A 218 19.62 8.12 -20.66
N GLN A 219 19.18 7.35 -19.67
CA GLN A 219 18.86 5.94 -19.82
C GLN A 219 17.48 5.77 -20.47
N SER A 220 17.44 5.75 -21.81
CA SER A 220 16.39 5.05 -22.55
C SER A 220 16.96 3.75 -23.09
N ILE A 221 16.45 2.62 -22.61
CA ILE A 221 16.78 1.31 -23.20
C ILE A 221 16.03 1.22 -24.55
N PRO A 222 16.68 0.81 -25.65
CA PRO A 222 16.02 0.67 -26.94
C PRO A 222 14.88 -0.33 -26.85
N ALA A 223 13.71 0.06 -27.38
CA ALA A 223 12.58 -0.84 -27.59
C ALA A 223 13.05 -2.00 -28.49
N ARG A 224 13.29 -3.18 -27.91
CA ARG A 224 13.41 -4.39 -28.72
C ARG A 224 12.03 -4.71 -29.27
N ASN A 225 11.96 -4.79 -30.60
CA ASN A 225 10.81 -5.29 -31.35
C ASN A 225 10.42 -6.70 -30.86
N SER A 226 9.60 -6.78 -29.83
CA SER A 226 8.70 -7.92 -29.64
C SER A 226 7.30 -7.38 -29.92
N LYS A 227 6.72 -7.84 -31.02
CA LYS A 227 5.27 -7.86 -31.19
C LYS A 227 4.70 -8.76 -30.09
N SER A 228 4.56 -8.25 -28.88
CA SER A 228 3.66 -8.81 -27.88
C SER A 228 2.41 -7.95 -27.95
N GLU A 229 1.48 -8.37 -28.81
CA GLU A 229 0.09 -7.96 -28.72
C GLU A 229 -0.39 -8.27 -27.30
N PHE A 230 -0.33 -7.28 -26.41
CA PHE A 230 -1.17 -7.30 -25.22
C PHE A 230 -2.59 -7.15 -25.72
N GLY A 231 -3.22 -8.30 -25.95
CA GLY A 231 -4.60 -8.40 -26.37
C GLY A 231 -5.46 -7.56 -25.45
N VAL A 232 -6.09 -6.54 -26.03
CA VAL A 232 -7.18 -5.80 -25.40
C VAL A 232 -8.33 -6.79 -25.24
N GLY A 233 -8.31 -7.53 -24.14
CA GLY A 233 -9.42 -8.36 -23.73
C GLY A 233 -10.63 -7.47 -23.50
N ARG A 234 -11.60 -7.51 -24.42
CA ARG A 234 -12.97 -7.09 -24.14
C ARG A 234 -13.37 -7.73 -22.82
N GLN A 235 -13.68 -6.92 -21.83
CA GLN A 235 -14.44 -7.40 -20.68
C GLN A 235 -15.84 -7.76 -21.20
N GLN A 236 -16.03 -9.02 -21.59
CA GLN A 236 -17.37 -9.52 -21.84
C GLN A 236 -18.14 -9.43 -20.53
N ARG A 237 -19.30 -8.78 -20.61
CA ARG A 237 -20.28 -8.73 -19.54
C ARG A 237 -20.69 -10.19 -19.27
N ILE A 238 -20.27 -10.76 -18.14
CA ILE A 238 -20.72 -12.08 -17.71
C ILE A 238 -22.24 -11.97 -17.48
N PRO A 239 -23.10 -12.76 -18.17
CA PRO A 239 -24.52 -12.79 -17.86
C PRO A 239 -24.73 -13.29 -16.43
N GLU A 240 -25.65 -12.66 -15.69
CA GLU A 240 -26.10 -13.17 -14.40
C GLU A 240 -26.64 -14.60 -14.59
N HIS A 241 -25.92 -15.58 -14.06
CA HIS A 241 -26.38 -16.96 -13.98
C HIS A 241 -26.82 -17.22 -12.53
N ASP A 242 -28.10 -17.55 -12.37
CA ASP A 242 -28.73 -17.90 -11.10
C ASP A 242 -28.11 -19.19 -10.53
N PRO A 243 -27.48 -19.17 -9.33
CA PRO A 243 -26.78 -20.33 -8.78
C PRO A 243 -27.62 -21.14 -7.79
N TYR A 244 -28.96 -21.14 -7.87
CA TYR A 244 -29.77 -22.16 -7.17
C TYR A 244 -30.03 -23.39 -8.04
N SER A 245 -28.98 -24.17 -8.27
CA SER A 245 -29.14 -25.61 -8.53
C SER A 245 -28.18 -26.41 -7.64
N LYS A 246 -28.73 -27.48 -7.06
CA LYS A 246 -28.26 -28.16 -5.86
C LYS A 246 -26.97 -28.97 -6.09
N SER A 247 -26.10 -28.95 -5.08
CA SER A 247 -25.47 -30.11 -4.42
C SER A 247 -23.93 -30.09 -4.28
N SER A 248 -23.51 -30.51 -3.09
CA SER A 248 -22.16 -30.87 -2.60
C SER A 248 -21.24 -29.72 -2.12
N VAL A 249 -20.68 -29.96 -0.92
CA VAL A 249 -20.04 -29.05 0.04
C VAL A 249 -18.55 -28.82 -0.29
N PRO A 250 -17.98 -27.61 -0.05
CA PRO A 250 -16.80 -27.55 0.84
C PRO A 250 -16.67 -26.28 1.74
N SER A 251 -16.12 -26.51 2.94
CA SER A 251 -15.31 -25.67 3.87
C SER A 251 -15.40 -24.12 3.86
N PRO A 252 -15.56 -23.45 5.03
CA PRO A 252 -15.70 -22.00 5.10
C PRO A 252 -14.34 -21.27 5.13
N SER A 253 -13.92 -20.74 3.98
CA SER A 253 -12.92 -19.68 3.90
C SER A 253 -13.58 -18.32 4.15
N TYR A 254 -13.33 -17.72 5.31
CA TYR A 254 -13.86 -16.41 5.68
C TYR A 254 -13.02 -15.30 5.03
N VAL A 255 -13.60 -14.67 4.00
CA VAL A 255 -13.06 -13.47 3.36
C VAL A 255 -13.68 -12.25 4.05
N PHE A 256 -12.86 -11.41 4.69
CA PHE A 256 -13.30 -10.08 5.10
C PHE A 256 -13.58 -9.23 3.85
N PRO A 257 -14.77 -8.65 3.69
CA PRO A 257 -15.05 -7.79 2.55
C PRO A 257 -14.31 -6.45 2.75
N CYS A 258 -13.11 -6.34 2.16
CA CYS A 258 -12.49 -5.05 1.89
C CYS A 258 -13.37 -4.33 0.86
N ARG A 259 -14.23 -3.41 1.32
CA ARG A 259 -15.15 -2.65 0.47
C ARG A 259 -14.38 -1.95 -0.65
N ARG A 260 -14.73 -2.29 -1.89
CA ARG A 260 -14.59 -1.59 -3.19
C ARG A 260 -14.10 -0.12 -3.12
N SER A 261 -12.85 0.11 -2.74
CA SER A 261 -12.24 1.45 -2.77
C SER A 261 -10.91 1.47 -3.53
N LEU A 262 -10.32 0.30 -3.83
CA LEU A 262 -9.05 0.19 -4.54
C LEU A 262 -9.22 -0.04 -6.05
N GLN A 263 -10.35 -0.61 -6.51
CA GLN A 263 -10.55 -0.91 -7.94
C GLN A 263 -10.95 0.31 -8.78
N THR A 264 -11.60 1.33 -8.19
CA THR A 264 -12.18 2.43 -8.99
C THR A 264 -11.23 3.63 -9.15
N THR A 265 -10.22 3.77 -8.29
CA THR A 265 -9.38 4.98 -8.22
C THR A 265 -8.20 4.93 -9.20
N MET A 266 -7.88 3.77 -9.78
CA MET A 266 -6.85 3.65 -10.83
C MET A 266 -7.34 4.03 -12.24
N ILE A 267 -8.64 4.27 -12.44
CA ILE A 267 -9.23 4.31 -13.79
C ILE A 267 -9.31 5.73 -14.38
N LYS A 268 -8.87 6.77 -13.69
CA LYS A 268 -8.81 8.12 -14.29
C LYS A 268 -7.47 8.76 -13.94
N TRP A 269 -6.69 9.05 -15.00
CA TRP A 269 -5.46 9.85 -15.07
C TRP A 269 -4.12 9.10 -15.10
N ALA A 270 -3.52 9.14 -16.30
CA ALA A 270 -2.12 8.86 -16.66
C ALA A 270 -1.35 7.97 -15.68
N ALA A 271 -1.32 6.66 -15.98
CA ALA A 271 -0.26 5.79 -15.48
C ALA A 271 1.06 6.30 -16.07
N LEU A 272 1.94 6.87 -15.24
CA LEU A 272 3.34 6.98 -15.64
C LEU A 272 3.91 5.57 -15.52
N ILE A 273 3.89 4.86 -16.64
CA ILE A 273 4.60 3.58 -16.77
C ILE A 273 6.07 3.96 -16.99
N LEU A 274 6.87 3.89 -15.92
CA LEU A 274 8.30 3.72 -16.08
C LEU A 274 8.51 2.21 -16.12
N GLU A 275 8.29 1.63 -17.30
CA GLU A 275 8.58 0.24 -17.58
C GLU A 275 10.04 -0.04 -17.20
N THR A 276 10.21 -0.89 -16.20
CA THR A 276 11.45 -1.63 -15.98
C THR A 276 11.17 -3.03 -16.50
N ASN A 277 11.90 -3.43 -17.53
CA ASN A 277 11.92 -4.82 -18.02
C ASN A 277 12.36 -5.78 -16.91
#